data_AF-A0A6M6JHK4-F1
#
_entry.id   AF-A0A6M6JHK4-F1
#
_cell.length_a   1.000
_cell.length_b   1.000
_cell.length_c   1.000
_cell.angle_alpha   90.00
_cell.angle_beta   90.00
_cell.angle_gamma   90.00
#
_symmetry.space_group_name_H-M   'P 1'
#
loop_
_entity.id
_entity.type
_entity.pdbx_description
1 polymer ?
#
loop_
_entity_poly.entity_id
_entity_poly.type
_entity_poly.pdbx_seq_one_letter_code
_entity_poly.pdbx_strand_id
1 'polypeptide(L)'
;MQGADPDVVEVRALPAPEWDALVQLHPPTEQQAEDGWGWNLATFRPALLAACVVSPDDEGDPLTEAEWAQLLLKMPVGDRELLYRTAVDVNENRWPGADVGKGSG
;
A
#
# COMPACT_ATOMS: atom_id res chain seq x y z
N MET A 1 -10.66 -9.69 25.83
CA MET A 1 -10.71 -9.32 24.41
C MET A 1 -9.88 -8.06 24.27
N GLN A 2 -8.72 -8.19 23.65
CA GLN A 2 -7.83 -7.07 23.39
C GLN A 2 -8.37 -6.44 22.10
N GLY A 3 -8.99 -5.27 22.20
CA GLY A 3 -9.47 -4.55 21.02
C GLY A 3 -8.27 -4.14 20.18
N ALA A 4 -8.31 -4.37 18.87
CA ALA A 4 -7.32 -3.85 17.96
C ALA A 4 -7.16 -2.34 18.18
N ASP A 5 -5.92 -1.91 18.35
CA ASP A 5 -5.60 -0.48 18.37
C ASP A 5 -5.99 0.07 16.98
N PRO A 6 -6.88 1.07 16.87
CA PRO A 6 -7.32 1.60 15.58
C PRO A 6 -6.19 2.25 14.76
N ASP A 7 -4.99 2.33 15.35
CA ASP A 7 -3.79 2.96 14.81
C ASP A 7 -2.81 1.98 14.13
N VAL A 8 -3.09 0.67 14.12
CA VAL A 8 -2.22 -0.34 13.51
C VAL A 8 -2.86 -0.95 12.27
N VAL A 9 -2.14 -0.88 11.14
CA VAL A 9 -2.50 -1.55 9.89
C VAL A 9 -1.40 -2.50 9.46
N GLU A 10 -1.78 -3.69 8.98
CA GLU A 10 -0.83 -4.59 8.32
C GLU A 10 -0.71 -4.19 6.84
N VAL A 11 0.53 -4.15 6.33
CA VAL A 11 0.81 -3.89 4.92
C VAL A 11 1.57 -5.08 4.34
N ARG A 12 1.04 -5.67 3.27
CA ARG A 12 1.62 -6.82 2.58
C ARG A 12 2.08 -6.44 1.18
N ALA A 13 3.27 -6.91 0.80
CA ALA A 13 3.78 -6.73 -0.56
C ALA A 13 2.94 -7.52 -1.57
N LEU A 14 2.79 -6.96 -2.78
CA LEU A 14 2.10 -7.59 -3.89
C LEU A 14 3.01 -8.61 -4.61
N PRO A 15 2.43 -9.67 -5.19
CA PRO A 15 3.10 -10.47 -6.22
C PRO A 15 3.70 -9.57 -7.31
N ALA A 16 4.86 -9.95 -7.86
CA ALA A 16 5.58 -9.12 -8.84
C ALA A 16 4.71 -8.69 -10.04
N PRO A 17 3.94 -9.60 -10.67
CA PRO A 17 3.08 -9.22 -11.78
C PRO A 17 1.98 -8.22 -11.40
N GLU A 18 1.47 -8.29 -10.17
CA GLU A 18 0.40 -7.40 -9.68
C GLU A 18 0.94 -6.00 -9.39
N TRP A 19 2.13 -5.91 -8.80
CA TRP A 19 2.84 -4.63 -8.63
C TRP A 19 3.14 -3.95 -9.97
N ASP A 20 3.70 -4.69 -10.92
CA ASP A 20 4.04 -4.15 -12.24
C ASP A 20 2.78 -3.67 -12.98
N ALA A 21 1.70 -4.44 -12.91
CA ALA A 21 0.42 -4.06 -13.50
C ALA A 21 -0.16 -2.79 -12.84
N LEU A 22 -0.07 -2.69 -11.51
CA LEU A 22 -0.54 -1.52 -10.77
C LEU A 22 0.24 -0.26 -11.19
N VAL A 23 1.58 -0.33 -11.25
CA VAL A 23 2.41 0.82 -11.69
C VAL A 23 2.02 1.26 -13.11
N GLN A 24 1.78 0.32 -14.02
CA GLN A 24 1.37 0.63 -15.41
C GLN A 24 -0.01 1.29 -15.50
N LEU A 25 -0.95 0.97 -14.60
CA LEU A 25 -2.28 1.58 -14.56
C LEU A 25 -2.27 3.05 -14.11
N HIS A 26 -1.18 3.49 -13.46
CA HIS A 26 -1.06 4.84 -12.90
C HIS A 26 0.17 5.57 -13.44
N PRO A 27 0.27 5.80 -14.77
CA PRO A 27 1.40 6.52 -15.33
C PRO A 27 1.48 7.94 -14.76
N PRO A 28 2.69 8.48 -14.52
CA PRO A 28 2.86 9.84 -14.01
C PRO A 28 2.29 10.87 -14.99
N THR A 29 1.89 12.04 -14.47
CA THR A 29 1.64 13.21 -15.34
C THR A 29 2.95 13.71 -15.94
N GLU A 30 2.90 14.53 -17.00
CA GLU A 30 4.10 15.14 -17.59
C GLU A 30 4.97 15.84 -16.53
N GLN A 31 4.35 16.70 -15.71
CA GLN A 31 5.07 17.39 -14.62
C GLN A 31 5.68 16.41 -13.61
N GLN A 32 4.95 15.36 -13.23
CA GLN A 32 5.47 14.37 -12.29
C GLN A 32 6.65 13.59 -12.89
N ALA A 33 6.62 13.27 -14.19
CA ALA A 33 7.73 12.63 -14.87
C ALA A 33 8.96 13.55 -14.93
N GLU A 34 8.77 14.86 -15.19
CA GLU A 34 9.83 15.86 -15.11
C GLU A 34 10.44 15.97 -13.71
N ASP A 35 9.60 15.83 -12.67
CA ASP A 35 10.02 15.80 -11.27
C ASP A 35 10.62 14.44 -10.84
N GLY A 36 10.69 13.47 -11.74
CA GLY A 36 11.32 12.16 -11.53
C GLY A 36 10.43 11.08 -10.92
N TRP A 37 9.11 11.29 -10.84
CA TRP A 37 8.18 10.27 -10.34
C TRP A 37 7.92 9.16 -11.36
N GLY A 38 7.87 7.92 -10.88
CA GLY A 38 7.57 6.74 -11.70
C GLY A 38 6.08 6.49 -11.95
N TRP A 39 5.18 7.16 -11.23
CA TRP A 39 3.72 6.96 -11.29
C TRP A 39 2.98 8.21 -10.80
N ASN A 40 1.67 8.27 -11.10
CA ASN A 40 0.84 9.36 -10.64
C ASN A 40 0.44 9.18 -9.18
N LEU A 41 1.03 10.00 -8.31
CA LEU A 41 0.80 9.96 -6.87
C LEU A 41 -0.68 10.08 -6.46
N ALA A 42 -1.48 10.84 -7.22
CA ALA A 42 -2.88 11.07 -6.85
C ALA A 42 -3.75 9.82 -7.04
N THR A 43 -3.45 9.00 -8.04
CA THR A 43 -4.22 7.81 -8.38
C THR A 43 -3.55 6.53 -7.87
N PHE A 44 -2.22 6.48 -7.87
CA PHE A 44 -1.47 5.32 -7.40
C PHE A 44 -1.56 5.12 -5.88
N ARG A 45 -1.52 6.20 -5.09
CA ARG A 45 -1.58 6.10 -3.61
C ARG A 45 -2.82 5.33 -3.11
N PRO A 46 -4.06 5.72 -3.45
CA PRO A 46 -5.22 4.99 -2.98
C PRO A 46 -5.29 3.56 -3.54
N ALA A 47 -4.87 3.34 -4.78
CA ALA A 47 -4.86 2.02 -5.40
C ALA A 47 -3.86 1.06 -4.73
N LEU A 48 -2.66 1.57 -4.42
CA LEU A 48 -1.64 0.81 -3.69
C LEU A 48 -2.12 0.39 -2.30
N LEU A 49 -2.75 1.30 -1.56
CA LEU A 49 -3.24 0.98 -0.21
C LEU A 49 -4.41 -0.01 -0.24
N ALA A 50 -5.31 0.09 -1.22
CA ALA A 50 -6.37 -0.89 -1.42
C ALA A 50 -5.80 -2.30 -1.71
N ALA A 51 -4.68 -2.38 -2.40
CA ALA A 51 -4.04 -3.64 -2.75
C ALA A 51 -3.17 -4.21 -1.62
N CYS A 52 -2.52 -3.36 -0.81
CA CYS A 52 -1.51 -3.79 0.17
C CYS A 52 -1.99 -3.83 1.62
N VAL A 53 -2.97 -3.02 2.00
CA VAL A 53 -3.41 -2.94 3.40
C VAL A 53 -4.35 -4.09 3.71
N VAL A 54 -4.01 -4.86 4.75
CA VAL A 54 -4.81 -5.98 5.26
C VAL A 54 -5.56 -5.52 6.50
N SER A 55 -6.87 -5.76 6.55
CA SER A 55 -7.67 -5.53 7.76
C SER A 55 -7.21 -6.51 8.86
N PRO A 56 -6.81 -6.02 10.05
CA PRO A 56 -6.17 -6.87 11.07
C PRO A 56 -7.08 -7.96 11.66
N ASP A 57 -8.41 -7.86 11.53
CA ASP A 57 -9.36 -8.71 12.26
C ASP A 57 -10.32 -9.54 11.38
N ASP A 58 -10.19 -9.55 10.04
CA ASP A 58 -11.09 -10.29 9.12
C ASP A 58 -12.61 -9.97 9.25
N GLU A 59 -13.01 -9.02 10.12
CA GLU A 59 -14.41 -8.66 10.36
C GLU A 59 -14.97 -7.64 9.36
N GLY A 60 -14.14 -7.10 8.46
CA GLY A 60 -14.54 -6.09 7.48
C GLY A 60 -13.96 -6.33 6.10
N ASP A 61 -14.77 -6.04 5.08
CA ASP A 61 -14.31 -6.03 3.69
C ASP A 61 -13.12 -5.07 3.53
N PRO A 62 -12.10 -5.43 2.74
CA PRO A 62 -11.02 -4.52 2.40
C PRO A 62 -11.56 -3.21 1.82
N LEU A 63 -10.99 -2.08 2.24
CA LEU A 63 -11.37 -0.78 1.68
C LEU A 63 -11.03 -0.72 0.19
N THR A 64 -11.98 -0.26 -0.60
CA THR A 64 -11.81 0.00 -2.03
C THR A 64 -10.89 1.20 -2.26
N GLU A 65 -10.37 1.36 -3.50
CA GLU A 65 -9.55 2.52 -3.86
C GLU A 65 -10.28 3.86 -3.62
N ALA A 66 -11.59 3.89 -3.88
CA ALA A 66 -12.42 5.08 -3.67
C ALA A 66 -12.55 5.43 -2.18
N GLU A 67 -12.68 4.43 -1.32
CA GLU A 67 -12.74 4.62 0.13
C GLU A 67 -11.38 5.07 0.68
N TRP A 68 -10.28 4.48 0.20
CA TRP A 68 -8.93 4.94 0.52
C TRP A 68 -8.71 6.39 0.09
N ALA A 69 -9.13 6.77 -1.12
CA ALA A 69 -9.03 8.15 -1.58
C ALA A 69 -9.75 9.12 -0.63
N GLN A 70 -10.93 8.76 -0.12
CA GLN A 70 -11.67 9.58 0.85
C GLN A 70 -11.01 9.60 2.24
N LEU A 71 -10.43 8.47 2.68
CA LEU A 71 -9.76 8.36 3.96
C LEU A 71 -8.46 9.18 4.00
N LEU A 72 -7.66 9.14 2.93
CA LEU A 72 -6.41 9.88 2.80
C LEU A 72 -6.57 11.41 2.81
N LEU A 73 -7.78 11.92 2.51
CA LEU A 73 -8.11 13.34 2.64
C LEU A 73 -8.32 13.78 4.09
N LYS A 74 -8.71 12.84 4.96
CA LYS A 74 -9.03 13.10 6.38
C LYS A 74 -7.86 12.78 7.30
N MET A 75 -6.93 11.96 6.83
CA MET A 75 -5.75 11.53 7.58
C MET A 75 -4.73 12.67 7.74
N PRO A 76 -4.03 12.76 8.89
CA PRO A 76 -2.90 13.67 9.03
C PRO A 76 -1.85 13.45 7.94
N VAL A 77 -1.26 14.53 7.46
CA VAL A 77 -0.30 14.48 6.34
C VAL A 77 0.89 13.57 6.64
N GLY A 78 1.38 13.58 7.89
CA GLY A 78 2.49 12.74 8.34
C GLY A 78 2.15 11.24 8.27
N ASP A 79 1.01 10.85 8.83
CA ASP A 79 0.57 9.45 8.89
C ASP A 79 0.28 8.91 7.48
N ARG A 80 -0.36 9.72 6.64
CA ARG A 80 -0.59 9.39 5.24
C ARG A 80 0.72 9.12 4.49
N GLU A 81 1.71 9.99 4.68
CA GLU A 81 2.99 9.86 4.00
C GLU A 81 3.78 8.65 4.53
N LEU A 82 3.76 8.41 5.84
CA LEU A 82 4.37 7.25 6.46
C LEU A 82 3.76 5.94 5.94
N LEU A 83 2.43 5.86 5.88
CA LEU A 83 1.71 4.69 5.39
C LEU A 83 2.03 4.42 3.91
N TYR A 84 1.95 5.46 3.08
CA TYR A 84 2.30 5.36 1.67
C TYR A 84 3.75 4.89 1.44
N ARG A 85 4.71 5.51 2.13
CA ARG A 85 6.12 5.16 1.99
C ARG A 85 6.39 3.73 2.44
N THR A 86 5.76 3.30 3.53
CA THR A 86 5.82 1.90 3.98
C THR A 86 5.29 0.95 2.90
N ALA A 87 4.15 1.26 2.28
CA ALA A 87 3.57 0.43 1.23
C ALA A 87 4.44 0.37 -0.05
N VAL A 88 5.10 1.46 -0.42
CA VAL A 88 6.07 1.44 -1.54
C VAL A 88 7.30 0.63 -1.15
N ASP A 89 7.86 0.85 0.03
CA ASP A 89 9.08 0.21 0.51
C ASP A 89 8.95 -1.32 0.54
N VAL A 90 7.84 -1.86 1.04
CA VAL A 90 7.63 -3.32 1.05
C VAL A 90 7.51 -3.93 -0.36
N ASN A 91 7.09 -3.15 -1.35
CA ASN A 91 6.91 -3.60 -2.73
C ASN A 91 8.17 -3.43 -3.59
N GLU A 92 8.96 -2.38 -3.36
CA GLU A 92 10.22 -2.13 -4.07
C GLU A 92 11.39 -2.89 -3.44
N ASN A 93 11.51 -2.85 -2.11
CA ASN A 93 12.55 -3.55 -1.36
C ASN A 93 12.08 -4.96 -0.97
N ARG A 94 11.66 -5.74 -1.98
CA ARG A 94 11.32 -7.16 -1.84
C ARG A 94 12.51 -7.89 -1.25
N TRP A 95 12.56 -8.04 0.07
CA TRP A 95 13.61 -8.78 0.73
C TRP A 95 13.51 -10.24 0.25
N PRO A 96 14.51 -10.78 -0.49
CA PRO A 96 14.43 -12.14 -1.06
C PRO A 96 14.38 -13.24 0.01
N GLY A 97 14.57 -12.88 1.28
CA GLY A 97 14.72 -13.78 2.42
C GLY A 97 13.49 -13.92 3.32
N ALA A 98 12.29 -13.49 2.93
CA ALA A 98 11.07 -14.01 3.56
C ALA A 98 10.75 -15.40 2.98
N ASP A 99 11.70 -16.32 3.12
CA ASP A 99 11.37 -17.74 3.23
C ASP A 99 10.51 -17.82 4.51
N VAL A 100 9.19 -17.78 4.34
CA VAL A 100 8.25 -18.20 5.37
C VAL A 100 8.55 -19.67 5.59
N GLY A 101 9.51 -19.91 6.48
CA GLY A 101 10.09 -21.22 6.72
C GLY A 101 8.97 -22.24 6.77
N LYS A 102 8.97 -23.16 5.79
CA LYS A 102 8.15 -24.36 5.89
C LYS A 102 8.49 -24.98 7.25
N GLY A 103 7.46 -25.14 8.08
CA GLY A 103 7.57 -25.71 9.42
C GLY A 103 8.55 -26.87 9.41
N SER A 104 9.65 -26.68 10.14
CA SER A 104 10.63 -27.71 10.42
C SER A 104 10.63 -27.89 11.93
N GLY A 105 10.03 -28.99 12.38
CA GLY A 105 9.94 -29.37 13.79
C GLY A 105 8.65 -30.11 14.11
#